data_AF-A0A969KNU4-F1
#
_entry.id   AF-A0A969KNU4-F1
#
_cell.length_a   1.000
_cell.length_b   1.000
_cell.length_c   1.000
_cell.angle_alpha   90.00
_cell.angle_beta   90.00
_cell.angle_gamma   90.00
#
_symmetry.space_group_name_H-M   'P 1'
#
loop_
_entity.id
_entity.type
_entity.pdbx_description
1 polymer ?
#
loop_
_entity_poly.entity_id
_entity_poly.type
_entity_poly.pdbx_seq_one_letter_code
_entity_poly.pdbx_strand_id
1 'polypeptide(L)' 'MLDDVLRTVASHGRTVVMTSHDLIRAEALATRFDVLSRGVITASTNKSDLKNNNVLDFYKQALAG' A
#
# COMPACT_ATOMS: atom_id res chain seq x y z
N MET A 1 18.17 6.80 -3.55
CA MET A 1 17.75 5.38 -3.59
C MET A 1 16.35 5.30 -4.23
N LEU A 2 15.83 4.15 -4.65
CA LEU A 2 14.55 4.07 -5.40
C LEU A 2 13.38 4.79 -4.71
N ASP A 3 13.32 4.77 -3.37
CA ASP A 3 12.26 5.42 -2.59
C ASP A 3 12.20 6.93 -2.79
N ASP A 4 13.36 7.59 -2.86
CA ASP A 4 13.44 9.04 -3.09
C ASP A 4 12.89 9.40 -4.48
N VAL A 5 13.14 8.54 -5.46
CA VAL A 5 12.62 8.70 -6.82
C VAL A 5 11.10 8.56 -6.82
N LEU A 6 10.55 7.54 -6.14
CA LEU A 6 9.11 7.34 -6.05
C LEU A 6 8.41 8.51 -5.34
N ARG A 7 8.98 9.00 -4.24
CA ARG A 7 8.49 10.19 -3.52
C ARG A 7 8.51 11.44 -4.41
N THR A 8 9.61 11.64 -5.13
CA THR A 8 9.77 12.78 -6.03
C THR A 8 8.78 12.71 -7.17
N VAL A 9 8.62 11.56 -7.83
CA VAL A 9 7.65 11.41 -8.93
C VAL A 9 6.22 11.65 -8.44
N ALA A 10 5.85 11.08 -7.28
CA ALA A 10 4.53 11.29 -6.69
C ALA A 10 4.28 12.76 -6.31
N SER A 11 5.30 13.47 -5.77
CA SER A 11 5.16 14.89 -5.39
C SER A 11 4.93 15.82 -6.57
N HIS A 12 5.31 15.42 -7.78
CA HIS A 12 4.98 16.13 -9.03
C HIS A 12 3.56 15.83 -9.55
N GLY A 13 2.68 15.27 -8.72
CA GLY A 13 1.29 14.97 -9.09
C GLY A 13 1.14 13.79 -10.04
N ARG A 14 2.15 12.91 -10.14
CA ARG A 14 2.09 11.71 -10.98
C ARG A 14 1.49 10.54 -10.21
N THR A 15 0.70 9.72 -10.90
CA THR A 15 0.23 8.44 -10.36
C THR A 15 1.34 7.41 -10.43
N VAL A 16 1.62 6.76 -9.30
CA VAL A 16 2.62 5.70 -9.17
C VAL A 16 1.92 4.45 -8.69
N VAL A 17 2.12 3.33 -9.40
CA VAL A 17 1.71 2.00 -8.95
C VAL A 17 2.98 1.21 -8.62
N MET A 18 3.01 0.59 -7.45
CA MET A 18 4.10 -0.28 -7.03
C MET A 18 3.55 -1.52 -6.35
N THR A 19 4.27 -2.63 -6.51
CA THR A 19 4.03 -3.87 -5.77
C THR A 19 5.18 -4.10 -4.79
N SER A 20 4.88 -4.39 -3.53
CA SER A 20 5.89 -4.66 -2.50
C SER A 20 5.45 -5.83 -1.63
N HIS A 21 6.41 -6.66 -1.24
CA HIS A 21 6.23 -7.64 -0.15
C HIS A 21 6.65 -7.05 1.22
N ASP A 22 7.41 -5.95 1.21
CA ASP A 22 7.76 -5.19 2.40
C ASP A 22 6.62 -4.21 2.71
N LEU A 23 5.85 -4.55 3.75
CA LEU A 23 4.70 -3.77 4.19
C LEU A 23 5.10 -2.45 4.84
N ILE A 24 6.26 -2.38 5.52
CA ILE A 24 6.75 -1.16 6.17
C ILE A 24 7.09 -0.13 5.08
N ARG A 25 7.77 -0.58 4.03
CA ARG A 25 8.10 0.26 2.88
C ARG A 25 6.84 0.70 2.12
N ALA A 26 5.89 -0.20 1.91
CA ALA A 26 4.61 0.15 1.30
C ALA A 26 3.87 1.21 2.13
N GLU A 27 3.80 1.05 3.45
CA GLU A 27 3.19 1.99 4.37
C GLU A 27 3.84 3.38 4.32
N ALA A 28 5.17 3.43 4.19
CA ALA A 28 5.93 4.67 4.13
C ALA A 28 5.75 5.46 2.82
N LEU A 29 5.35 4.81 1.71
CA LEU A 29 5.33 5.40 0.37
C LEU A 29 3.92 5.53 -0.24
N ALA A 30 3.02 4.59 0.05
CA ALA A 30 1.73 4.53 -0.60
C ALA A 30 0.67 5.39 0.09
N THR A 31 -0.28 5.89 -0.70
CA THR A 31 -1.48 6.59 -0.22
C THR A 31 -2.73 5.71 -0.21
N ARG A 32 -2.68 4.58 -0.95
CA ARG A 32 -3.70 3.54 -1.05
C ARG A 32 -3.03 2.18 -1.06
N PHE A 33 -3.69 1.19 -0.47
CA PHE A 33 -3.25 -0.19 -0.39
C PHE A 33 -4.29 -1.11 -1.02
N ASP A 34 -3.83 -2.06 -1.82
CA ASP A 34 -4.65 -3.11 -2.42
C ASP A 34 -3.98 -4.47 -2.13
N VAL A 35 -4.76 -5.44 -1.66
CA VAL A 35 -4.29 -6.81 -1.42
C VAL A 35 -4.71 -7.69 -2.58
N LEU A 36 -3.74 -8.17 -3.37
CA LEU A 36 -3.96 -9.12 -4.45
C LEU A 36 -3.75 -10.54 -3.94
N SER A 37 -4.79 -11.38 -3.98
CA SER A 37 -4.73 -12.78 -3.58
C SER A 37 -5.50 -13.64 -4.58
N ARG A 38 -4.94 -14.79 -4.96
CA ARG A 38 -5.56 -15.73 -5.93
C ARG A 38 -6.08 -15.06 -7.22
N GLY A 39 -5.36 -14.04 -7.71
CA GLY A 39 -5.70 -13.33 -8.95
C GLY A 39 -6.77 -12.25 -8.83
N VAL A 40 -7.26 -11.93 -7.63
CA VAL A 40 -8.26 -10.87 -7.39
C VAL A 40 -7.80 -9.89 -6.32
N ILE A 41 -8.21 -8.62 -6.44
CA ILE A 41 -8.04 -7.63 -5.35
C ILE A 41 -9.11 -7.96 -4.31
N THR A 42 -8.69 -8.57 -3.20
CA THR A 42 -9.59 -9.02 -2.14
C THR A 42 -9.92 -7.91 -1.14
N ALA A 43 -9.05 -6.90 -1.02
CA ALA A 43 -9.27 -5.76 -0.15
C ALA A 43 -8.56 -4.51 -0.67
N SER A 44 -9.15 -3.35 -0.42
CA SER A 44 -8.62 -2.04 -0.75
C SER A 44 -8.86 -1.08 0.42
N THR A 45 -7.89 -0.23 0.74
CA THR A 45 -8.04 0.82 1.76
C THR A 45 -7.17 2.03 1.46
N ASN A 46 -7.59 3.23 1.87
CA ASN A 46 -6.72 4.40 1.83
C ASN A 46 -5.91 4.50 3.12
N LYS A 47 -4.76 5.16 3.05
CA LYS A 47 -3.93 5.41 4.23
C LYS A 47 -4.68 6.16 5.34
N SER A 48 -5.59 7.07 4.98
CA SER A 48 -6.46 7.79 5.93
C SER A 48 -7.41 6.89 6.71
N ASP A 49 -7.80 5.76 6.11
CA ASP A 49 -8.85 4.90 6.64
C ASP A 49 -8.30 3.85 7.61
N LEU A 50 -6.97 3.66 7.61
CA LEU A 50 -6.26 2.76 8.51
C LEU A 50 -6.32 3.20 9.98
N LYS A 51 -6.60 4.48 10.28
CA LYS A 51 -6.76 5.07 11.63
C LYS A 51 -5.74 4.58 12.67
N ASN A 52 -6.05 3.49 13.37
CA ASN A 52 -5.25 2.89 14.46
C ASN A 52 -4.64 1.52 14.09
N ASN A 53 -5.06 0.94 12.96
CA ASN A 53 -4.51 -0.31 12.46
C ASN A 53 -3.33 -0.01 11.55
N ASN A 54 -2.28 -0.82 11.65
CA ASN A 54 -1.16 -0.76 10.71
C ASN A 54 -1.52 -1.53 9.41
N VAL A 55 -0.67 -1.39 8.39
CA VAL A 55 -0.86 -2.09 7.11
C VAL A 55 -0.81 -3.62 7.28
N LEU A 56 -0.09 -4.12 8.29
CA LEU A 56 0.02 -5.56 8.58
C LEU A 56 -1.31 -6.14 9.08
N ASP A 57 -2.03 -5.44 9.94
CA ASP A 57 -3.32 -5.89 10.46
C ASP A 57 -4.38 -5.91 9.35
N PHE A 58 -4.40 -4.87 8.51
CA PHE A 58 -5.21 -4.84 7.30
C PHE A 58 -4.88 -6.00 6.35
N TYR A 59 -3.61 -6.26 6.10
CA TYR A 59 -3.16 -7.36 5.24
C TYR A 59 -3.59 -8.73 5.79
N LYS A 60 -3.44 -8.96 7.10
CA LYS A 60 -3.88 -10.21 7.75
C LYS A 60 -5.39 -10.41 7.65
N GLN A 61 -6.19 -9.35 7.87
CA GLN A 61 -7.64 -9.40 7.74
C GLN A 61 -8.06 -9.73 6.30
N ALA A 62 -7.39 -9.13 5.31
CA ALA A 62 -7.66 -9.37 3.89
C ALA A 62 -7.37 -10.81 3.45
N LEU A 63 -6.41 -11.49 4.10
CA LEU A 63 -6.06 -12.89 3.83
C LEU A 63 -6.90 -13.91 4.61
N ALA A 64 -7.70 -13.46 5.59
CA ALA A 64 -8.52 -14.35 6.41
C ALA A 64 -9.84 -14.77 5.72
N GLY A 65 -10.15 -14.21 4.54
CA GLY A 65 -11.26 -14.60 3.67
C GLY A 65 -10.85 -15.63 2.62
#